data_AF-A0AAW8S0W6-F1
#
_entry.id   AF-A0AAW8S0W6-F1
#
_cell.length_a   1.000
_cell.length_b   1.000
_cell.length_c   1.000
_cell.angle_alpha   90.00
_cell.angle_beta   90.00
_cell.angle_gamma   90.00
#
_symmetry.space_group_name_H-M   'P 1'
#
loop_
_entity.id
_entity.type
_entity.pdbx_description
1 polymer ?
#
loop_
_entity_poly.entity_id
_entity_poly.type
_entity_poly.pdbx_seq_one_letter_code
_entity_poly.pdbx_strand_id
1 'polypeptide(L)'
;MKNYGLSESQLFTLTRKNLEKLISQYYRDTNDGDGALECLIALQVREELTEADFAFVLADIVRHIFMRTRSNRSLRRYYLFFTEYFEKKEWRL
;
A
#
# COMPACT_ATOMS: atom_id res chain seq x y z
N MET A 1 -1.67 -14.59 -0.17
CA MET A 1 -2.10 -13.38 -0.92
C MET A 1 -2.37 -13.73 -2.39
N LYS A 2 -3.13 -12.93 -3.15
CA LYS A 2 -3.11 -13.08 -4.63
C LYS A 2 -1.75 -12.61 -5.16
N ASN A 3 -1.33 -13.11 -6.32
CA ASN A 3 -0.08 -12.68 -6.95
C ASN A 3 -0.31 -11.34 -7.67
N TYR A 4 0.11 -10.25 -7.03
CA TYR A 4 0.01 -8.88 -7.52
C TYR A 4 1.27 -8.43 -8.30
N GLY A 5 1.90 -9.37 -9.02
CA GLY A 5 3.23 -9.15 -9.63
C GLY A 5 4.38 -9.19 -8.62
N LEU A 6 4.09 -9.59 -7.38
CA LEU A 6 5.03 -9.84 -6.30
C LEU A 6 4.72 -11.20 -5.68
N SER A 7 5.70 -12.10 -5.65
CA SER A 7 5.59 -13.31 -4.84
C SER A 7 5.78 -12.99 -3.35
N GLU A 8 5.27 -13.86 -2.49
CA GLU A 8 5.43 -13.73 -1.03
C GLU A 8 6.92 -13.64 -0.64
N SER A 9 7.78 -14.44 -1.28
CA SER A 9 9.24 -14.37 -1.09
C SER A 9 9.83 -13.01 -1.49
N GLN A 10 9.41 -12.45 -2.63
CA GLN A 10 9.87 -11.13 -3.08
C GLN A 10 9.51 -10.03 -2.07
N LEU A 11 8.34 -10.11 -1.44
CA LEU A 11 7.89 -9.12 -0.48
C LEU A 11 8.77 -9.03 0.77
N PHE A 12 9.36 -10.16 1.20
CA PHE A 12 10.23 -10.23 2.38
C PHE A 12 11.73 -10.09 2.07
N THR A 13 12.15 -10.32 0.83
CA THR A 13 13.58 -10.32 0.45
C THR A 13 14.01 -9.06 -0.30
N LEU A 14 13.11 -8.43 -1.06
CA LEU A 14 13.46 -7.25 -1.83
C LEU A 14 13.64 -6.01 -0.95
N THR A 15 14.45 -5.09 -1.46
CA THR A 15 14.68 -3.77 -0.86
C THR A 15 13.47 -2.86 -1.07
N ARG A 16 13.33 -1.85 -0.20
CA ARG A 16 12.31 -0.80 -0.29
C ARG A 16 12.17 -0.22 -1.70
N LYS A 17 13.28 0.21 -2.31
CA LYS A 17 13.31 0.79 -3.67
C LYS A 17 12.73 -0.16 -4.73
N ASN A 18 13.04 -1.46 -4.64
CA ASN A 18 12.54 -2.43 -5.61
C ASN A 18 11.04 -2.68 -5.40
N LEU A 19 10.60 -2.76 -4.15
CA LEU A 19 9.18 -2.92 -3.81
C LEU A 19 8.36 -1.72 -4.26
N GLU A 20 8.83 -0.49 -3.99
CA GLU A 20 8.20 0.75 -4.46
C GLU A 20 8.00 0.73 -5.98
N LYS A 21 9.05 0.37 -6.72
CA LYS A 21 9.01 0.26 -8.18
C LYS A 21 7.99 -0.77 -8.64
N LEU A 22 8.00 -1.97 -8.06
CA LEU A 22 7.14 -3.08 -8.48
C LEU A 22 5.66 -2.82 -8.15
N ILE A 23 5.36 -2.34 -6.95
CA ILE A 23 3.98 -2.01 -6.54
C ILE A 23 3.44 -0.84 -7.39
N SER A 24 4.25 0.20 -7.60
CA SER A 24 3.85 1.33 -8.46
C SER A 24 3.60 0.90 -9.90
N GLN A 25 4.43 -0.02 -10.42
CA GLN A 25 4.25 -0.55 -11.77
C GLN A 25 2.96 -1.39 -11.86
N TYR A 26 2.76 -2.30 -10.92
CA TYR A 26 1.55 -3.10 -10.82
C TYR A 26 0.29 -2.22 -10.80
N TYR A 27 0.25 -1.19 -9.94
CA TYR A 27 -0.90 -0.29 -9.86
C TYR A 27 -1.14 0.46 -11.18
N ARG A 28 -0.08 0.95 -11.83
CA ARG A 28 -0.21 1.63 -13.14
C ARG A 28 -0.74 0.72 -14.23
N ASP A 29 -0.29 -0.53 -14.27
CA ASP A 29 -0.64 -1.46 -15.34
C ASP A 29 -2.05 -2.05 -15.17
N THR A 30 -2.52 -2.19 -13.92
CA THR A 30 -3.78 -2.87 -13.61
C THR A 30 -4.89 -1.94 -13.13
N ASN A 31 -4.53 -0.75 -12.63
CA ASN A 31 -5.42 0.15 -11.90
C ASN A 31 -6.10 -0.52 -10.66
N ASP A 32 -5.53 -1.61 -10.14
CA ASP A 32 -6.04 -2.33 -8.99
C ASP A 32 -5.52 -1.71 -7.68
N GLY A 33 -6.32 -0.80 -7.12
CA GLY A 33 -6.01 -0.13 -5.86
C GLY A 33 -6.08 -1.07 -4.65
N ASP A 34 -7.00 -2.04 -4.64
CA ASP A 34 -7.15 -2.97 -3.51
C ASP A 34 -5.90 -3.86 -3.41
N GLY A 35 -5.40 -4.39 -4.55
CA GLY A 35 -4.17 -5.18 -4.60
C GLY A 35 -2.92 -4.39 -4.19
N ALA A 36 -2.81 -3.14 -4.64
CA ALA A 36 -1.70 -2.27 -4.27
C ALA A 36 -1.69 -1.98 -2.76
N LEU A 37 -2.86 -1.69 -2.17
CA LEU A 37 -2.99 -1.46 -0.72
C LEU A 37 -2.70 -2.72 0.09
N GLU A 38 -3.10 -3.91 -0.36
CA GLU A 38 -2.75 -5.17 0.30
C GLU A 38 -1.23 -5.40 0.35
N CYS A 39 -0.51 -5.13 -0.74
CA CYS A 39 0.95 -5.18 -0.74
C CYS A 39 1.55 -4.20 0.28
N LEU A 40 1.03 -2.99 0.36
CA LEU A 40 1.52 -1.96 1.29
C LEU A 40 1.24 -2.30 2.76
N ILE A 41 0.07 -2.87 3.06
CA ILE A 41 -0.23 -3.40 4.40
C ILE A 41 0.77 -4.50 4.77
N ALA A 42 1.09 -5.40 3.84
CA ALA A 42 2.08 -6.44 4.08
C ALA A 42 3.48 -5.87 4.37
N LEU A 43 3.85 -4.73 3.78
CA LEU A 43 5.09 -4.02 4.11
C LEU A 43 5.08 -3.40 5.51
N GLN A 44 3.95 -2.84 5.95
CA GLN A 44 3.82 -2.37 7.33
C GLN A 44 3.97 -3.52 8.33
N VAL A 45 3.36 -4.68 8.04
CA VAL A 45 3.54 -5.88 8.88
C VAL A 45 5.01 -6.33 8.88
N ARG A 46 5.72 -6.25 7.75
CA ARG A 46 7.15 -6.55 7.67
C ARG A 46 7.99 -5.58 8.50
N GLU A 47 7.67 -4.29 8.48
CA GLU A 47 8.32 -3.27 9.31
C GLU A 47 8.17 -3.58 10.80
N GLU A 48 6.97 -3.94 11.25
CA GLU A 48 6.74 -4.34 12.65
C GLU A 48 7.52 -5.61 13.08
N LEU A 49 7.87 -6.47 12.11
CA LEU A 49 8.54 -7.76 12.36
C LEU A 49 10.06 -7.71 12.16
N THR A 50 10.61 -6.63 11.60
CA THR A 50 12.02 -6.54 11.19
C THR A 50 12.60 -5.15 11.44
N GLU A 51 13.91 -4.96 11.26
CA GLU A 51 14.53 -3.63 11.35
C GLU A 51 14.39 -2.81 10.04
N ALA A 52 13.60 -3.28 9.08
CA ALA A 52 13.45 -2.62 7.79
C ALA A 52 12.41 -1.49 7.85
N ASP A 53 12.81 -0.29 7.44
CA ASP A 53 11.95 0.90 7.38
C ASP A 53 11.07 0.91 6.11
N PHE A 54 9.76 0.82 6.32
CA PHE A 54 8.73 0.97 5.30
C PHE A 54 7.72 2.08 5.66
N ALA A 55 8.08 2.99 6.56
CA ALA A 55 7.26 4.11 6.93
C ALA A 55 6.93 4.96 5.70
N PHE A 56 5.64 5.26 5.53
CA PHE A 56 5.10 6.10 4.44
C PHE A 56 5.45 5.65 3.01
N VAL A 57 5.71 4.36 2.80
CA VAL A 57 6.00 3.82 1.46
C VAL A 57 4.84 4.07 0.51
N LEU A 58 5.14 4.70 -0.63
CA LEU A 58 4.18 5.06 -1.67
C LEU A 58 2.98 5.88 -1.15
N ALA A 59 3.20 6.78 -0.18
CA ALA A 59 2.12 7.55 0.43
C ALA A 59 1.26 8.33 -0.58
N ASP A 60 1.88 8.87 -1.64
CA ASP A 60 1.14 9.56 -2.71
C ASP A 60 0.17 8.63 -3.47
N ILE A 61 0.58 7.37 -3.71
CA ILE A 61 -0.28 6.37 -4.37
C ILE A 61 -1.43 5.99 -3.45
N VAL A 62 -1.15 5.77 -2.15
CA VAL A 62 -2.20 5.49 -1.15
C VAL A 62 -3.22 6.62 -1.15
N ARG A 63 -2.78 7.87 -0.99
CA ARG A 63 -3.66 9.04 -1.00
C ARG A 63 -4.46 9.12 -2.30
N HIS A 64 -3.81 8.90 -3.44
CA HIS A 64 -4.49 8.87 -4.74
C HIS A 64 -5.61 7.83 -4.81
N ILE A 65 -5.34 6.59 -4.38
CA ILE A 65 -6.32 5.50 -4.38
C ILE A 65 -7.53 5.88 -3.51
N PHE A 66 -7.31 6.34 -2.29
CA PHE A 66 -8.39 6.70 -1.37
C PHE A 66 -9.20 7.92 -1.81
N MET A 67 -8.57 8.91 -2.45
CA MET A 67 -9.24 10.15 -2.88
C MET A 67 -9.99 9.99 -4.21
N ARG A 68 -9.56 9.08 -5.09
CA ARG A 68 -10.16 8.92 -6.43
C ARG A 68 -11.04 7.69 -6.59
N THR A 69 -10.93 6.71 -5.70
CA THR A 69 -11.75 5.49 -5.79
C THR A 69 -13.03 5.67 -5.00
N ARG A 70 -14.16 5.30 -5.60
CA ARG A 70 -15.44 5.25 -4.87
C ARG A 70 -15.30 4.29 -3.68
N SER A 71 -15.66 4.77 -2.49
CA SER A 71 -15.61 3.99 -1.25
C SER A 71 -16.28 2.61 -1.41
N ASN A 72 -15.52 1.55 -1.12
CA ASN A 72 -15.97 0.17 -1.15
C ASN A 72 -15.66 -0.52 0.21
N ARG A 73 -16.08 -1.78 0.38
CA ARG A 73 -15.90 -2.52 1.64
C ARG A 73 -14.42 -2.75 2.01
N SER A 74 -13.57 -3.02 1.02
CA SER A 74 -12.13 -3.24 1.21
C SER A 74 -11.42 -1.96 1.61
N LEU A 75 -11.62 -0.88 0.86
CA LEU A 75 -11.07 0.45 1.15
C LEU A 75 -11.40 0.91 2.57
N ARG A 76 -12.66 0.76 3.02
CA ARG A 76 -13.02 1.14 4.40
C ARG A 76 -12.24 0.37 5.46
N ARG A 77 -11.92 -0.91 5.20
CA ARG A 77 -11.09 -1.72 6.11
C ARG A 77 -9.63 -1.32 6.02
N TYR A 78 -9.12 -1.11 4.81
CA TYR A 78 -7.73 -0.75 4.58
C TYR A 78 -7.37 0.64 5.08
N TYR A 79 -8.34 1.56 5.13
CA TYR A 79 -8.14 2.93 5.60
C TYR A 79 -7.49 3.00 7.00
N LEU A 80 -7.83 2.07 7.91
CA LEU A 80 -7.29 2.03 9.27
C LEU A 80 -5.76 1.83 9.32
N PHE A 81 -5.17 1.21 8.30
CA PHE A 81 -3.73 0.99 8.21
C PHE A 81 -2.99 2.21 7.64
N PHE A 82 -3.70 3.18 7.08
CA PHE A 82 -3.12 4.33 6.39
C PHE A 82 -3.53 5.65 7.02
N THR A 83 -4.06 5.67 8.24
CA THR A 83 -4.53 6.91 8.89
C THR A 83 -3.44 7.97 8.95
N GLU A 84 -2.21 7.56 9.26
CA GLU A 84 -1.06 8.47 9.36
C GLU A 84 -0.61 9.02 7.99
N TYR A 85 -1.04 8.43 6.87
CA TYR A 85 -0.67 8.87 5.52
C TYR A 85 -1.45 10.12 5.10
N PHE A 86 -2.51 10.48 5.83
CA PHE A 86 -3.37 11.62 5.53
C PHE A 86 -3.13 12.76 6.52
N GLU A 87 -3.26 13.99 6.03
CA GLU A 87 -3.31 15.13 6.93
C GLU A 87 -4.65 15.18 7.68
N LYS A 88 -4.64 15.68 8.92
CA LYS A 88 -5.87 15.87 9.71
C LYS A 88 -6.95 16.70 9.00
N LYS A 89 -6.57 17.55 8.04
CA LYS A 89 -7.51 18.37 7.25
C LYS A 89 -8.17 17.60 6.09
N GLU A 90 -7.52 16.53 5.61
CA GLU A 90 -8.08 15.58 4.64
C GLU A 90 -9.11 14.65 5.30
N TRP A 91 -9.17 14.69 6.64
CA TRP A 91 -10.11 13.96 7.46
C TRP A 91 -11.50 14.63 7.44
N ARG A 92 -12.26 14.36 6.39
CA ARG A 92 -13.72 14.59 6.34
C ARG A 92 -14.37 13.44 5.58
N LEU A 93 -14.60 12.33 6.29
CA LEU A 93 -15.56 11.30 5.87
C LEU A 93 -16.99 11.84 6.00
#